data_AF-A0A2V7WW60-F1
#
_entry.id   AF-A0A2V7WW60-F1
#
_cell.length_a   1.000
_cell.length_b   1.000
_cell.length_c   1.000
_cell.angle_alpha   90.00
_cell.angle_beta   90.00
_cell.angle_gamma   90.00
#
_symmetry.space_group_name_H-M   'P 1'
#
loop_
_entity.id
_entity.type
_entity.pdbx_description
1 polymer ?
#
loop_
_entity_poly.entity_id
_entity_poly.type
_entity_poly.pdbx_seq_one_letter_code
_entity_poly.pdbx_strand_id
1 'polypeptide(L)'
;MNRRDFIGKSAAAFAGTMVVPGSALSYSRIIGANDRIALGHIGNGSRGHDLDLIASKLKSNHNVEMVAVCDLWTVNRQKAAATNAGYYGRTPRAVQHPQE
;
A
#
# COMPACT_ATOMS: atom_id res chain seq x y z
N MET A 1 -22.84 -16.64 -33.23
CA MET A 1 -22.50 -16.51 -31.79
C MET A 1 -22.79 -15.07 -31.39
N ASN A 2 -23.90 -14.81 -30.70
CA ASN A 2 -24.32 -13.44 -30.34
C ASN A 2 -23.72 -13.02 -28.98
N ARG A 3 -23.46 -11.72 -28.76
CA ARG A 3 -22.90 -11.19 -27.50
C ARG A 3 -23.73 -11.62 -26.28
N ARG A 4 -25.05 -11.69 -26.43
CA ARG A 4 -25.97 -12.17 -25.38
C ARG A 4 -25.81 -13.66 -25.08
N ASP A 5 -25.54 -14.48 -26.10
CA ASP A 5 -25.29 -15.92 -25.91
C ASP A 5 -23.92 -16.16 -25.27
N PHE A 6 -22.92 -15.32 -25.59
CA PHE A 6 -21.59 -15.40 -25.00
C PHE A 6 -21.62 -15.02 -23.52
N ILE A 7 -22.31 -13.93 -23.15
CA ILE A 7 -22.48 -13.49 -21.76
C ILE A 7 -23.33 -14.49 -20.97
N GLY A 8 -24.43 -14.99 -21.56
CA GLY A 8 -25.27 -16.01 -20.92
C GLY A 8 -24.55 -17.32 -20.66
N LYS A 9 -23.68 -17.76 -21.59
CA LYS A 9 -22.89 -18.98 -21.44
C LYS A 9 -21.67 -18.81 -20.51
N SER A 10 -21.08 -17.63 -20.44
CA SER A 10 -20.00 -17.35 -19.49
C SER A 10 -20.52 -17.21 -18.06
N ALA A 11 -21.69 -16.60 -17.84
CA ALA A 11 -22.33 -16.54 -16.51
C ALA A 11 -22.63 -17.94 -15.92
N ALA A 12 -23.01 -18.92 -16.77
CA ALA A 12 -23.26 -20.29 -16.34
C ALA A 12 -21.98 -21.08 -16.02
N ALA A 13 -20.84 -20.72 -16.62
CA ALA A 13 -19.54 -21.35 -16.34
C ALA A 13 -18.88 -20.82 -15.05
N PHE A 14 -19.21 -19.61 -14.60
CA PHE A 14 -18.63 -19.01 -13.39
C PHE A 14 -19.37 -19.33 -12.09
N ALA A 15 -20.52 -20.01 -12.15
CA ALA A 15 -21.27 -20.40 -10.94
C ALA A 15 -20.53 -21.44 -10.06
N GLY A 16 -19.43 -22.04 -10.53
CA GLY A 16 -18.67 -23.05 -9.79
C GLY A 16 -17.15 -22.86 -9.69
N THR A 17 -16.55 -21.90 -10.39
CA THR A 17 -15.07 -21.82 -10.49
C THR A 17 -14.49 -20.40 -10.46
N MET A 18 -14.92 -19.56 -9.50
CA MET A 18 -14.14 -18.38 -9.11
C MET A 18 -13.75 -18.46 -7.63
N VAL A 19 -13.27 -19.63 -7.20
CA VAL A 19 -12.40 -19.74 -6.02
C VAL A 19 -10.97 -19.69 -6.53
N VAL A 20 -10.52 -18.50 -6.95
CA VAL A 20 -9.09 -18.22 -6.87
C VAL A 20 -8.81 -18.06 -5.38
N PRO A 21 -7.92 -18.84 -4.76
CA PRO A 21 -7.58 -18.68 -3.35
C PRO A 21 -6.67 -17.45 -3.19
N GLY A 22 -7.16 -16.27 -3.58
CA GLY A 22 -6.69 -15.05 -2.97
C GLY A 22 -7.18 -15.11 -1.53
N SER A 23 -6.26 -15.32 -0.60
CA SER A 23 -6.56 -15.33 0.84
C SER A 23 -7.54 -14.19 1.16
N ALA A 24 -8.58 -14.42 1.97
CA ALA A 24 -9.58 -13.39 2.28
C ALA A 24 -8.99 -12.04 2.75
N LEU A 25 -7.73 -12.06 3.20
CA LEU A 25 -6.89 -10.90 3.50
C LEU A 25 -6.55 -10.01 2.29
N SER A 26 -6.52 -10.52 1.05
CA SER A 26 -6.39 -9.69 -0.15
C SER A 26 -7.69 -8.95 -0.46
N TYR A 27 -8.85 -9.59 -0.25
CA TYR A 27 -10.16 -8.97 -0.52
C TYR A 27 -10.45 -7.80 0.41
N SER A 28 -10.09 -7.90 1.70
CA SER A 28 -10.19 -6.77 2.63
C SER A 28 -9.24 -5.61 2.28
N ARG A 29 -8.12 -5.89 1.62
CA ARG A 29 -7.19 -4.85 1.11
C ARG A 29 -7.68 -4.18 -0.17
N ILE A 30 -8.59 -4.80 -0.93
CA ILE A 30 -9.12 -4.24 -2.20
C ILE A 30 -10.13 -3.12 -1.93
N ILE A 31 -10.96 -3.27 -0.90
CA ILE A 31 -11.95 -2.26 -0.53
C ILE A 31 -11.22 -1.01 -0.01
N GLY A 32 -11.42 0.14 -0.66
CA GLY A 32 -10.75 1.40 -0.32
C GLY A 32 -9.33 1.55 -0.86
N ALA A 33 -8.80 0.58 -1.63
CA ALA A 33 -7.46 0.65 -2.22
C ALA A 33 -7.29 1.83 -3.17
N ASN A 34 -8.36 2.22 -3.87
CA ASN A 34 -8.37 3.39 -4.77
C ASN A 34 -8.50 4.72 -4.01
N ASP A 35 -8.93 4.69 -2.76
CA ASP A 35 -9.18 5.89 -1.98
C ASP A 35 -7.94 6.37 -1.24
N ARG A 36 -6.90 5.52 -1.15
CA ARG A 36 -5.70 5.75 -0.33
C ARG A 36 -4.42 5.58 -1.11
N ILE A 37 -3.56 6.59 -1.03
CA ILE A 37 -2.22 6.54 -1.64
C ILE A 37 -1.25 5.91 -0.64
N ALA A 38 -0.75 4.71 -0.96
CA ALA A 38 0.29 4.05 -0.18
C ALA A 38 1.68 4.53 -0.61
N LEU A 39 2.42 5.15 0.31
CA LEU A 39 3.75 5.71 0.05
C LEU A 39 4.86 4.79 0.58
N GLY A 40 5.91 4.62 -0.23
CA GLY A 40 7.18 4.03 0.17
C GLY A 40 8.29 5.07 0.05
N HIS A 41 9.09 5.25 1.10
CA HIS A 41 10.19 6.22 1.11
C HIS A 41 11.53 5.52 1.07
N ILE A 42 12.33 5.76 0.04
CA ILE A 42 13.69 5.25 -0.09
C ILE A 42 14.68 6.41 0.10
N GLY A 43 15.59 6.28 1.07
CA GLY A 43 16.58 7.28 1.45
C GLY A 43 16.05 8.24 2.53
N ASN A 44 16.11 7.83 3.80
CA ASN A 44 15.60 8.56 4.95
C ASN A 44 16.68 9.40 5.67
N GLY A 45 17.63 9.95 4.91
CA GLY A 45 18.63 10.90 5.41
C GLY A 45 18.04 12.28 5.75
N SER A 46 18.89 13.30 5.84
CA SER A 46 18.44 14.67 6.17
C SER A 46 17.32 15.16 5.25
N ARG A 47 17.49 15.05 3.92
CA ARG A 47 16.47 15.46 2.97
C ARG A 47 15.22 14.58 3.01
N GLY A 48 15.40 13.27 3.22
CA GLY A 48 14.28 12.33 3.36
C GLY A 48 13.38 12.71 4.55
N HIS A 49 13.97 13.13 5.66
CA HIS A 49 13.19 13.57 6.83
C HIS A 49 12.30 14.80 6.54
N ASP A 50 12.80 15.79 5.79
CA ASP A 50 12.00 16.95 5.39
C ASP A 50 10.84 16.54 4.47
N LEU A 51 11.11 15.60 3.55
CA LEU A 51 10.09 15.06 2.65
C LEU A 51 9.04 14.23 3.39
N ASP A 52 9.43 13.48 4.42
CA ASP A 52 8.50 12.78 5.32
C ASP A 52 7.52 13.75 6.00
N LEU A 53 8.03 14.90 6.48
CA LEU A 53 7.20 15.94 7.08
C LEU A 53 6.26 16.59 6.05
N ILE A 54 6.72 16.82 4.83
CA ILE A 54 5.86 17.38 3.76
C ILE A 54 4.76 16.37 3.41
N ALA A 55 5.11 15.10 3.22
CA ALA A 55 4.17 14.04 2.92
C ALA A 55 3.12 13.87 4.04
N SER A 56 3.52 13.97 5.31
CA SER A 56 2.57 13.82 6.44
C SER A 56 1.51 14.91 6.49
N LYS A 57 1.81 16.12 6.01
CA LYS A 57 0.82 17.21 5.89
C LYS A 57 -0.27 16.92 4.85
N LEU A 58 0.00 16.03 3.89
CA LEU A 58 -0.97 15.63 2.87
C LEU A 58 -1.94 14.54 3.36
N LYS A 59 -1.68 13.92 4.52
CA LYS A 59 -2.46 12.80 5.09
C LYS A 59 -3.97 13.08 5.08
N SER A 60 -4.37 14.24 5.59
CA SER A 60 -5.79 14.59 5.76
C SER A 60 -6.50 14.93 4.46
N ASN A 61 -5.80 15.56 3.50
CA ASN A 61 -6.40 16.10 2.28
C ASN A 61 -6.38 15.11 1.11
N HIS A 62 -5.42 14.18 1.11
CA HIS A 62 -5.18 13.27 -0.01
C HIS A 62 -5.18 11.79 0.39
N ASN A 63 -5.54 11.49 1.64
CA ASN A 63 -5.58 10.14 2.18
C ASN A 63 -4.29 9.35 1.86
N VAL A 64 -3.14 9.97 2.13
CA VAL A 64 -1.83 9.34 1.96
C VAL A 64 -1.42 8.64 3.24
N GLU A 65 -0.76 7.50 3.13
CA GLU A 65 -0.16 6.80 4.27
C GLU A 65 1.23 6.27 3.91
N MET A 66 2.22 6.53 4.78
CA MET A 66 3.53 5.90 4.67
C MET A 66 3.44 4.43 5.10
N VAL A 67 3.60 3.51 4.16
CA VAL A 67 3.53 2.06 4.42
C VAL A 67 4.91 1.41 4.53
N ALA A 68 5.93 2.03 3.96
CA ALA A 68 7.29 1.50 3.98
C ALA A 68 8.35 2.61 4.00
N VAL A 69 9.45 2.34 4.70
CA VAL A 69 10.66 3.17 4.72
C VAL A 69 11.87 2.28 4.42
N CYS A 70 12.82 2.80 3.66
CA CYS A 70 13.98 2.06 3.18
C CYS A 70 15.23 2.93 3.21
N ASP A 71 16.28 2.49 3.88
CA ASP A 71 17.58 3.17 3.92
C ASP A 71 18.68 2.14 4.19
N LEU A 72 19.93 2.40 3.84
CA LEU A 72 21.06 1.51 4.18
C LEU A 72 21.43 1.62 5.66
N TRP A 73 21.28 2.81 6.24
CA TRP A 73 21.67 3.11 7.61
C TRP A 73 20.53 2.82 8.58
N THR A 74 20.77 1.88 9.50
CA THR A 74 19.78 1.45 10.51
C THR A 74 19.22 2.62 11.33
N VAL A 75 20.07 3.59 11.69
CA VAL A 75 19.66 4.78 12.46
C VAL A 75 18.61 5.60 11.69
N ASN A 76 18.82 5.83 10.39
CA ASN A 76 17.88 6.56 9.54
C ASN A 76 16.57 5.78 9.38
N ARG A 77 16.66 4.47 9.10
CA ARG A 77 15.47 3.60 8.98
C ARG A 77 14.62 3.62 10.23
N GLN A 78 15.23 3.43 11.40
CA GLN A 78 14.52 3.37 12.67
C GLN A 78 13.92 4.73 13.02
N LYS A 79 14.65 5.82 12.80
CA LYS A 79 14.14 7.18 12.98
C LYS A 79 12.92 7.42 12.09
N ALA A 80 13.01 7.10 10.80
CA ALA A 80 11.91 7.25 9.86
C ALA A 80 10.69 6.40 10.24
N ALA A 81 10.90 5.16 10.66
CA ALA A 81 9.82 4.29 11.11
C ALA A 81 9.10 4.86 12.34
N ALA A 82 9.86 5.38 13.31
CA ALA A 82 9.29 6.00 14.52
C ALA A 82 8.55 7.31 14.19
N THR A 83 9.16 8.20 13.39
CA THR A 83 8.55 9.47 12.97
C THR A 83 7.24 9.22 12.22
N ASN A 84 7.24 8.32 11.24
CA ASN A 84 6.04 8.00 10.46
C ASN A 84 4.98 7.26 11.29
N ALA A 85 5.38 6.44 12.27
CA ALA A 85 4.43 5.88 13.24
C ALA A 85 3.67 6.98 14.00
N GLY A 86 4.37 8.05 14.38
CA GLY A 86 3.75 9.23 15.00
C GLY A 86 2.78 9.98 14.07
N TYR A 87 3.14 10.12 12.79
CA TYR A 87 2.28 10.81 11.81
C TYR A 87 1.02 10.03 11.43
N TYR A 88 1.16 8.73 11.21
CA TYR A 88 0.10 7.91 10.63
C TYR A 88 -0.66 7.07 11.65
N GLY A 89 -0.12 6.90 12.88
CA GLY A 89 -0.69 6.02 13.89
C GLY A 89 -0.41 4.53 13.63
N ARG A 90 0.39 4.23 12.62
CA ARG A 90 0.80 2.90 12.21
C ARG A 90 2.27 2.91 11.82
N THR A 91 3.03 1.95 12.33
CA THR A 91 4.45 1.81 11.99
C THR A 91 4.59 1.30 10.55
N PRO A 92 5.31 2.03 9.67
CA PRO A 92 5.62 1.53 8.35
C PRO A 92 6.61 0.38 8.42
N ARG A 93 6.61 -0.45 7.39
CA ARG A 93 7.60 -1.51 7.23
C ARG A 93 8.99 -0.90 7.00
N ALA A 94 9.98 -1.28 7.80
CA ALA A 94 11.35 -0.81 7.63
C ALA A 94 12.18 -1.89 6.94
N VAL A 95 12.75 -1.57 5.77
CA VAL A 95 13.58 -2.50 4.98
C VAL A 95 14.93 -1.90 4.65
N GLN A 96 15.95 -2.74 4.52
CA GLN A 96 17.27 -2.28 4.09
C GLN A 96 17.36 -2.21 2.56
N HIS A 97 16.66 -3.12 1.90
CA HIS A 97 16.67 -3.26 0.45
C HIS A 97 15.24 -3.07 -0.10
N PRO A 98 15.06 -2.32 -1.19
CA PRO A 98 13.73 -1.98 -1.69
C PRO A 98 12.96 -3.17 -2.29
N GLN A 99 13.64 -4.29 -2.59
CA GLN A 99 13.02 -5.51 -3.08
C GLN A 99 12.44 -6.39 -1.98
N GLU A 100 12.79 -6.13 -0.72
CA GLU A 100 12.21 -6.80 0.45
C GLU A 100 10.80 -6.31 0.70
#